data_AF-A0A1B8NXP4-F1
#
_entry.id   AF-A0A1B8NXP4-F1
#
_cell.length_a   1.000
_cell.length_b   1.000
_cell.length_c   1.000
_cell.angle_alpha   90.00
_cell.angle_beta   90.00
_cell.angle_gamma   90.00
#
_symmetry.space_group_name_H-M   'P 1'
#
loop_
_entity.id
_entity.type
_entity.pdbx_description
1 polymer ?
#
loop_
_entity_poly.entity_id
_entity_poly.type
_entity_poly.pdbx_seq_one_letter_code
_entity_poly.pdbx_strand_id
1 'polypeptide(L)'
;MPSLDLNLVRVFVTLFDARSVTLAAERLHVTQPSVSYALSRLRDLFDDRLFIRSREGMEPTFTAMQIYPSLRDSLAQIDNVLESNREFDPQHSRRRFRLALTDLGEMALLPRILAHIHPIAPDIELEVIALEIDKVGEWLATGKVNAVICSRPITTPGIERR
;
A
#
# COMPACT_ATOMS: atom_id res chain seq x y z
N MET A 1 19.02 18.67 -5.06
CA MET A 1 17.76 18.08 -5.57
C MET A 1 16.60 18.83 -4.94
N PRO A 2 15.58 19.28 -5.68
CA PRO A 2 14.39 19.86 -5.06
C PRO A 2 13.80 18.82 -4.11
N SER A 3 13.43 19.25 -2.90
CA SER A 3 12.83 18.36 -1.89
C SER A 3 11.59 17.69 -2.50
N LEU A 4 11.63 16.37 -2.60
CA LEU A 4 10.45 15.59 -2.97
C LEU A 4 9.43 15.74 -1.85
N ASP A 5 8.30 16.36 -2.16
CA ASP A 5 7.18 16.50 -1.25
C ASP A 5 6.39 15.18 -1.22
N LEU A 6 6.12 14.64 -0.02
CA LEU A 6 5.30 13.43 0.18
C LEU A 6 3.95 13.53 -0.54
N ASN A 7 3.41 14.75 -0.67
CA ASN A 7 2.18 15.01 -1.40
C ASN A 7 2.28 14.61 -2.88
N LEU A 8 3.45 14.78 -3.53
CA LEU A 8 3.66 14.34 -4.91
C LEU A 8 3.55 12.80 -5.01
N VAL A 9 4.09 12.08 -4.04
CA VAL A 9 4.00 10.61 -4.00
C VAL A 9 2.55 10.17 -3.79
N ARG A 10 1.81 10.81 -2.87
CA ARG A 10 0.37 10.55 -2.66
C ARG A 10 -0.45 10.82 -3.91
N VAL A 11 -0.19 11.93 -4.62
CA VAL A 11 -0.84 12.24 -5.90
C VAL A 11 -0.54 11.17 -6.93
N PHE A 12 0.71 10.77 -7.09
CA PHE A 12 1.10 9.74 -8.05
C PHE A 12 0.36 8.42 -7.81
N VAL A 13 0.42 7.90 -6.58
CA VAL A 13 -0.21 6.61 -6.22
C VAL A 13 -1.73 6.68 -6.40
N THR A 14 -2.35 7.77 -5.93
CA THR A 14 -3.82 7.94 -6.07
C THR A 14 -4.23 8.04 -7.53
N LEU A 15 -3.46 8.75 -8.37
CA LEU A 15 -3.76 8.88 -9.80
C LEU A 15 -3.59 7.55 -10.54
N PHE A 16 -2.60 6.74 -10.13
CA PHE A 16 -2.42 5.39 -10.66
C PHE A 16 -3.62 4.50 -10.34
N ASP A 17 -4.12 4.54 -9.11
CA ASP A 17 -5.26 3.73 -8.68
C ASP A 17 -6.59 4.22 -9.28
N ALA A 18 -6.79 5.54 -9.33
CA ALA A 18 -8.04 6.14 -9.76
C ALA A 18 -8.21 6.21 -11.28
N ARG A 19 -7.11 6.16 -12.05
CA ARG A 19 -7.09 6.33 -13.52
C ARG A 19 -7.84 7.60 -14.00
N SER A 20 -7.99 8.60 -13.12
CA SER A 20 -8.76 9.82 -13.35
C SER A 20 -8.26 10.95 -12.46
N VAL A 21 -8.01 12.13 -13.05
CA VAL A 21 -7.61 13.34 -12.32
C VAL A 21 -8.73 13.81 -11.38
N THR A 22 -9.98 13.74 -11.84
CA THR A 22 -11.16 14.13 -11.05
C THR A 22 -11.30 13.28 -9.80
N LEU A 23 -11.30 11.94 -9.97
CA LEU A 23 -11.46 11.02 -8.85
C LEU A 23 -10.25 11.07 -7.89
N ALA A 24 -9.04 11.29 -8.43
CA ALA A 24 -7.86 11.49 -7.59
C ALA A 24 -7.97 12.76 -6.74
N ALA A 25 -8.46 13.86 -7.30
CA ALA A 25 -8.68 15.11 -6.57
C ALA A 25 -9.70 14.93 -5.43
N GLU A 26 -10.80 14.23 -5.71
CA GLU A 26 -11.81 13.88 -4.71
C GLU A 26 -11.23 13.03 -3.57
N ARG A 27 -10.51 11.95 -3.90
CA ARG A 27 -9.87 11.05 -2.91
C ARG A 27 -8.82 11.76 -2.04
N LEU A 28 -8.13 12.74 -2.60
CA LEU A 28 -7.10 13.51 -1.91
C LEU A 28 -7.67 14.73 -1.16
N HIS A 29 -8.96 15.02 -1.31
CA HIS A 29 -9.61 16.22 -0.79
C HIS A 29 -8.92 17.53 -1.25
N VAL A 30 -8.55 17.59 -2.53
CA VAL A 30 -7.92 18.77 -3.17
C VAL A 30 -8.64 19.13 -4.46
N THR A 31 -8.24 20.24 -5.09
CA THR A 31 -8.79 20.65 -6.38
C THR A 31 -8.08 19.94 -7.54
N GLN A 32 -8.76 19.75 -8.68
CA GLN A 32 -8.15 19.19 -9.89
C GLN A 32 -6.93 19.99 -10.40
N PRO A 33 -6.90 21.34 -10.34
CA PRO A 33 -5.69 22.10 -10.63
C PRO A 33 -4.50 21.71 -9.74
N SER A 34 -4.71 21.43 -8.45
CA SER A 34 -3.63 20.97 -7.56
C SER A 34 -3.05 19.62 -7.98
N VAL A 35 -3.91 18.67 -8.37
CA VAL A 35 -3.48 17.37 -8.91
C VAL A 35 -2.71 17.55 -10.22
N SER A 36 -3.19 18.44 -11.10
CA SER A 36 -2.54 18.70 -12.40
C SER A 36 -1.17 19.36 -12.23
N TYR A 37 -1.04 20.29 -11.29
CA TYR A 37 0.24 20.91 -10.91
C TYR A 37 1.22 19.89 -10.34
N ALA A 38 0.77 19.04 -9.41
CA ALA A 38 1.57 17.95 -8.87
C ALA A 38 2.05 16.97 -9.95
N LEU A 39 1.16 16.61 -10.90
CA LEU A 39 1.52 15.78 -12.04
C LEU A 39 2.57 16.45 -12.94
N SER A 40 2.47 17.76 -13.17
CA SER A 40 3.51 18.49 -13.91
C SER A 40 4.87 18.37 -13.23
N ARG A 41 4.93 18.60 -11.91
CA ARG A 41 6.19 18.48 -11.14
C ARG A 41 6.75 17.07 -11.15
N LEU A 42 5.89 16.06 -11.09
CA LEU A 42 6.30 14.66 -11.21
C LEU A 42 6.89 14.37 -12.58
N ARG A 43 6.30 14.91 -13.66
CA ARG A 43 6.84 14.77 -15.02
C ARG A 43 8.23 15.37 -15.14
N ASP A 44 8.43 16.57 -14.59
CA ASP A 44 9.73 17.24 -14.59
C ASP A 44 10.78 16.46 -13.78
N LEU A 45 10.37 15.82 -12.69
CA LEU A 45 11.27 15.04 -11.83
C LEU A 45 11.73 13.74 -12.47
N PHE A 46 10.81 13.03 -13.12
CA PHE A 46 11.07 11.71 -13.72
C PHE A 46 11.46 11.77 -15.20
N ASP A 47 11.43 12.96 -15.80
CA ASP A 47 11.61 13.18 -17.24
C ASP A 47 10.72 12.22 -18.08
N ASP A 48 9.49 12.02 -17.63
CA ASP A 48 8.52 11.11 -18.26
C ASP A 48 7.10 11.67 -18.15
N ARG A 49 6.22 11.32 -19.10
CA ARG A 49 4.82 11.77 -19.06
C ARG A 49 4.04 11.18 -17.90
N LEU A 50 4.47 10.03 -17.37
CA LEU A 50 3.90 9.20 -16.29
C LEU A 50 2.49 8.69 -16.56
N PHE A 51 1.60 9.55 -17.03
CA PHE A 51 0.25 9.21 -17.41
C PHE A 51 -0.14 9.93 -18.70
N ILE A 52 -0.79 9.18 -19.58
CA ILE A 52 -1.28 9.62 -20.89
C ILE A 52 -2.79 9.47 -20.96
N ARG A 53 -3.46 10.39 -21.66
CA ARG A 53 -4.91 10.34 -21.84
C ARG A 53 -5.26 9.34 -22.93
N SER A 54 -6.09 8.37 -22.61
CA SER A 54 -6.65 7.38 -23.54
C SER A 54 -8.17 7.47 -23.59
N ARG A 55 -8.80 6.60 -24.38
CA ARG A 55 -10.28 6.48 -24.43
C ARG A 55 -10.86 5.93 -23.12
N GLU A 56 -10.08 5.18 -22.36
CA GLU A 56 -10.51 4.53 -21.11
C GLU A 56 -10.22 5.41 -19.87
N GLY A 57 -9.47 6.51 -20.03
CA GLY A 57 -9.18 7.45 -18.96
C GLY A 57 -7.72 7.91 -18.98
N MET A 58 -7.09 7.92 -17.81
CA MET A 58 -5.65 8.19 -17.66
C MET A 58 -4.90 6.87 -17.51
N GLU A 59 -4.08 6.53 -18.51
CA GLU A 59 -3.26 5.32 -18.52
C GLU A 59 -1.82 5.61 -18.08
N PRO A 60 -1.20 4.71 -17.30
CA PRO A 60 0.18 4.86 -16.87
C PRO A 60 1.15 4.56 -18.02
N THR A 61 2.28 5.25 -18.06
CA THR A 61 3.42 4.88 -18.90
C THR A 61 4.14 3.66 -18.32
N PHE A 62 5.07 3.09 -19.09
CA PHE A 62 5.95 2.05 -18.60
C PHE A 62 6.72 2.47 -17.34
N THR A 63 7.28 3.68 -17.34
CA THR A 63 7.96 4.28 -16.18
C THR A 63 7.05 4.33 -14.96
N ALA A 64 5.80 4.80 -15.12
CA ALA A 64 4.85 4.86 -14.02
C ALA A 64 4.51 3.46 -13.46
N MET A 65 4.35 2.44 -14.32
CA MET A 65 4.12 1.06 -13.89
C MET A 65 5.30 0.50 -13.10
N GLN A 66 6.53 0.83 -13.48
CA GLN A 66 7.74 0.35 -12.79
C GLN A 66 7.92 0.98 -11.40
N ILE A 67 7.66 2.28 -11.26
CA ILE A 67 7.90 3.00 -9.99
C ILE A 67 6.75 2.84 -8.99
N TYR A 68 5.53 2.56 -9.47
CA TYR A 68 4.33 2.48 -8.63
C TYR A 68 4.46 1.52 -7.43
N PRO A 69 4.91 0.26 -7.57
CA PRO A 69 5.00 -0.66 -6.44
C PRO A 69 5.86 -0.11 -5.30
N SER A 70 7.02 0.45 -5.64
CA SER A 70 7.96 1.01 -4.65
C SER A 70 7.39 2.23 -3.93
N LEU A 71 6.71 3.13 -4.67
CA LEU A 71 6.10 4.33 -4.08
C LEU A 71 4.89 3.99 -3.21
N ARG A 72 4.05 3.04 -3.66
CA ARG A 72 2.91 2.52 -2.89
C ARG A 72 3.39 1.90 -1.57
N ASP A 73 4.41 1.05 -1.62
CA ASP A 73 4.93 0.37 -0.44
C ASP A 73 5.56 1.36 0.55
N SER A 74 6.29 2.36 0.05
CA SER A 74 6.88 3.40 0.88
C SER A 74 5.82 4.24 1.59
N LEU A 75 4.72 4.61 0.90
CA LEU A 75 3.61 5.31 1.55
C LEU A 75 2.95 4.45 2.62
N ALA A 76 2.70 3.17 2.34
CA ALA A 76 2.12 2.26 3.31
C ALA A 76 2.99 2.13 4.58
N GLN A 77 4.31 2.10 4.44
CA GLN A 77 5.22 2.10 5.60
C GLN A 77 5.12 3.40 6.41
N ILE A 78 5.05 4.55 5.75
CA ILE A 78 4.91 5.85 6.43
C ILE A 78 3.57 5.92 7.16
N ASP A 79 2.47 5.55 6.49
CA ASP A 79 1.14 5.51 7.08
C ASP A 79 1.11 4.59 8.30
N ASN A 80 1.70 3.40 8.21
CA ASN A 80 1.83 2.47 9.33
C ASN A 80 2.57 3.08 10.53
N VAL A 81 3.65 3.84 10.31
CA VAL A 81 4.40 4.51 11.39
C VAL A 81 3.58 5.63 12.03
N LEU A 82 2.85 6.40 11.24
CA LEU A 82 1.99 7.47 11.74
C LEU A 82 0.79 6.92 12.52
N GLU A 83 0.25 5.78 12.08
CA GLU A 83 -0.89 5.11 12.70
C GLU A 83 -0.52 4.28 13.92
N SER A 84 0.69 3.74 14.02
CA SER A 84 1.12 2.98 15.21
C SER A 84 1.19 3.82 16.49
N ASN A 85 1.22 5.15 16.39
CA ASN A 85 1.06 6.06 17.53
C ASN A 85 -0.41 6.37 17.90
N ARG A 86 -1.39 5.88 17.13
CA ARG A 86 -2.82 6.07 17.41
C ARG A 86 -3.40 4.80 18.03
N GLU A 87 -4.26 4.99 19.02
CA GLU A 87 -5.08 3.92 19.59
C GLU A 87 -5.79 3.15 18.47
N PHE A 88 -5.70 1.82 18.52
CA PHE A 88 -6.26 0.96 17.47
C PHE A 88 -7.70 0.60 17.86
N ASP A 89 -8.66 1.27 17.21
CA ASP A 89 -10.07 0.88 17.24
C ASP A 89 -10.40 0.05 15.99
N PRO A 90 -10.60 -1.27 16.11
CA PRO A 90 -10.88 -2.12 14.96
C PRO A 90 -12.15 -1.71 14.21
N GLN A 91 -13.18 -1.17 14.89
CA GLN A 91 -14.46 -0.86 14.23
C GLN A 91 -14.37 0.32 13.25
N HIS A 92 -13.46 1.26 13.49
CA HIS A 92 -13.29 2.46 12.67
C HIS A 92 -11.95 2.48 11.92
N SER A 93 -11.16 1.41 12.05
CA SER A 93 -9.86 1.30 11.42
C SER A 93 -9.99 1.10 9.92
N ARG A 94 -9.25 1.90 9.15
CA ARG A 94 -9.04 1.72 7.69
C ARG A 94 -7.63 1.27 7.35
N ARG A 95 -6.89 0.80 8.37
CA ARG A 95 -5.50 0.39 8.22
C ARG A 95 -5.40 -0.80 7.27
N ARG A 96 -4.29 -0.87 6.53
CA ARG A 96 -3.96 -2.02 5.70
C ARG A 96 -3.04 -2.96 6.47
N PHE A 97 -3.46 -4.21 6.61
CA PHE A 97 -2.66 -5.28 7.20
C PHE A 97 -2.12 -6.19 6.11
N ARG A 98 -0.83 -6.49 6.18
CA ARG A 98 -0.12 -7.41 5.27
C ARG A 98 0.14 -8.73 5.97
N LEU A 99 -0.41 -9.80 5.41
CA LEU A 99 -0.31 -11.16 5.93
C LEU A 99 0.47 -12.02 4.94
N ALA A 100 1.61 -12.59 5.36
CA ALA A 100 2.34 -13.54 4.52
C ALA A 100 1.85 -14.97 4.74
N LEU A 101 1.48 -15.66 3.66
CA LEU A 101 0.95 -17.02 3.65
C LEU A 101 1.59 -17.84 2.52
N THR A 102 1.65 -19.16 2.70
CA THR A 102 1.83 -20.07 1.57
C THR A 102 0.52 -20.19 0.78
N ASP A 103 0.56 -20.58 -0.49
CA ASP A 103 -0.64 -20.80 -1.31
C ASP A 103 -1.66 -21.73 -0.63
N LEU A 104 -1.15 -22.81 0.00
CA LEU A 104 -1.98 -23.72 0.77
C LEU A 104 -2.60 -23.04 2.01
N GLY A 105 -1.82 -22.20 2.70
CA GLY A 105 -2.28 -21.42 3.84
C GLY A 105 -3.34 -20.39 3.45
N GLU A 106 -3.17 -19.73 2.31
CA GLU A 106 -4.17 -18.82 1.74
C GLU A 106 -5.49 -19.54 1.49
N MET A 107 -5.47 -20.65 0.73
CA MET A 107 -6.69 -21.42 0.43
C MET A 107 -7.38 -21.96 1.69
N ALA A 108 -6.62 -22.39 2.69
CA ALA A 108 -7.17 -23.02 3.89
C ALA A 108 -7.61 -22.03 4.98
N LEU A 109 -6.92 -20.89 5.12
CA LEU A 109 -7.06 -20.00 6.28
C LEU A 109 -7.69 -18.67 5.93
N LEU A 110 -7.41 -18.10 4.75
CA LEU A 110 -7.88 -16.76 4.40
C LEU A 110 -9.41 -16.61 4.52
N PRO A 111 -10.25 -17.56 4.04
CA PRO A 111 -11.70 -17.46 4.21
C PRO A 111 -12.14 -17.39 5.68
N ARG A 112 -11.47 -18.15 6.56
CA ARG A 112 -11.79 -18.18 8.00
C ARG A 112 -11.33 -16.92 8.71
N ILE A 113 -10.16 -16.40 8.33
CA ILE A 113 -9.62 -15.14 8.85
C ILE A 113 -10.56 -14.00 8.49
N LEU A 114 -10.95 -13.89 7.22
CA LEU A 114 -11.86 -12.85 6.75
C LEU A 114 -13.24 -12.95 7.43
N ALA A 115 -13.80 -14.15 7.57
CA ALA A 115 -15.07 -14.36 8.26
C ALA A 115 -15.05 -13.91 9.74
N HIS A 116 -13.89 -13.98 10.39
CA HIS A 116 -13.73 -13.53 11.77
C HIS A 116 -13.43 -12.03 11.89
N ILE A 117 -12.61 -11.50 10.98
CA ILE A 117 -12.20 -10.09 10.98
C ILE A 117 -13.34 -9.17 10.57
N HIS A 118 -14.06 -9.51 9.49
CA HIS A 118 -15.06 -8.62 8.89
C HIS A 118 -16.12 -8.09 9.87
N PRO A 119 -16.69 -8.89 10.81
CA PRO A 119 -17.64 -8.35 11.78
C PRO A 119 -17.04 -7.45 12.87
N ILE A 120 -15.72 -7.51 13.10
CA ILE A 120 -15.03 -6.77 14.18
C ILE A 120 -14.32 -5.53 13.62
N ALA A 121 -13.80 -5.64 12.40
CA ALA A 121 -13.05 -4.62 11.69
C ALA A 121 -13.50 -4.56 10.22
N PRO A 122 -14.67 -3.96 9.94
CA PRO A 122 -15.31 -4.05 8.62
C PRO A 122 -14.55 -3.26 7.53
N ASP A 123 -13.84 -2.20 7.92
CA ASP A 123 -13.24 -1.23 7.00
C ASP A 123 -11.73 -1.42 6.79
N ILE A 124 -11.12 -2.45 7.36
CA ILE A 124 -9.68 -2.71 7.17
C ILE A 124 -9.41 -3.38 5.83
N GLU A 125 -8.23 -3.13 5.28
CA GLU A 125 -7.75 -3.84 4.11
C GLU A 125 -6.79 -4.96 4.52
N LEU A 126 -7.00 -6.18 4.01
CA LEU A 126 -6.06 -7.30 4.20
C LEU A 126 -5.39 -7.61 2.87
N GLU A 127 -4.07 -7.37 2.80
CA GLU A 127 -3.22 -7.69 1.66
C GLU A 127 -2.46 -8.99 1.94
N VAL A 128 -2.62 -9.99 1.08
CA VAL A 128 -1.89 -11.26 1.19
C VAL A 128 -0.64 -11.19 0.34
N ILE A 129 0.49 -11.59 0.93
CA ILE A 129 1.79 -11.63 0.26
C ILE A 129 2.29 -13.06 0.25
N ALA A 130 2.80 -13.51 -0.89
CA ALA A 130 3.39 -14.84 -1.01
C ALA A 130 4.55 -15.00 -0.02
N LEU A 131 4.52 -16.07 0.77
CA LEU A 131 5.53 -16.34 1.78
C LEU A 131 6.88 -16.71 1.15
N GLU A 132 7.90 -15.90 1.43
CA GLU A 132 9.30 -16.23 1.19
C GLU A 132 10.01 -16.47 2.52
N ILE A 133 10.19 -17.74 2.91
CA ILE A 133 10.64 -18.12 4.27
C ILE A 133 11.96 -17.45 4.68
N ASP A 134 12.89 -17.30 3.73
CA ASP A 134 14.21 -16.71 3.99
C ASP A 134 14.14 -15.21 4.26
N LYS A 135 13.07 -14.53 3.83
CA LYS A 135 12.88 -13.09 4.00
C LYS A 135 11.98 -12.71 5.18
N VAL A 136 11.34 -13.69 5.83
CA VAL A 136 10.34 -13.41 6.87
C VAL A 136 10.90 -12.57 8.02
N GLY A 137 12.12 -12.88 8.47
CA GLY A 137 12.76 -12.13 9.55
C GLY A 137 12.91 -10.65 9.22
N GLU A 138 13.40 -10.36 8.00
CA GLU A 138 13.53 -8.99 7.49
C GLU A 138 12.16 -8.33 7.34
N TRP A 139 11.17 -9.02 6.75
CA TRP A 139 9.86 -8.44 6.49
C TRP A 139 9.11 -8.08 7.76
N LEU A 140 9.21 -8.90 8.81
CA LEU A 140 8.61 -8.61 10.11
C LEU A 140 9.37 -7.50 10.83
N ALA A 141 10.71 -7.50 10.80
CA ALA A 141 11.52 -6.46 11.43
C ALA A 141 11.33 -5.07 10.80
N THR A 142 11.11 -5.02 9.48
CA THR A 142 10.89 -3.77 8.71
C THR A 142 9.43 -3.34 8.65
N GLY A 143 8.50 -4.15 9.19
CA GLY A 143 7.06 -3.91 9.06
C GLY A 143 6.53 -4.03 7.63
N LYS A 144 7.29 -4.66 6.71
CA LYS A 144 6.81 -4.98 5.37
C LYS A 144 5.62 -5.94 5.41
N VAL A 145 5.59 -6.84 6.39
CA VAL A 145 4.42 -7.67 6.74
C VAL A 145 4.09 -7.47 8.20
N ASN A 146 2.81 -7.47 8.55
CA ASN A 146 2.35 -7.35 9.93
C ASN A 146 2.29 -8.71 10.63
N ALA A 147 2.03 -9.77 9.88
CA ALA A 147 1.97 -11.13 10.41
C ALA A 147 2.34 -12.16 9.33
N VAL A 148 2.72 -13.35 9.78
CA VAL A 148 3.05 -14.49 8.92
C VAL A 148 2.42 -15.75 9.50
N ILE A 149 1.78 -16.57 8.66
CA ILE A 149 1.35 -17.92 9.04
C ILE A 149 2.15 -18.93 8.24
N CYS A 150 2.91 -19.75 8.95
CA CYS A 150 3.71 -20.81 8.35
C CYS A 150 3.84 -21.99 9.32
N SER A 151 4.07 -23.18 8.78
CA SER A 151 4.23 -24.40 9.58
C SER A 151 5.63 -24.54 10.18
N ARG A 152 6.63 -23.89 9.57
CA ARG A 152 8.02 -23.97 9.98
C ARG A 152 8.31 -22.89 11.03
N PRO A 153 8.88 -23.25 12.20
CA PRO A 153 9.19 -22.25 13.22
C PRO A 153 10.25 -21.29 12.71
N ILE A 154 9.97 -19.99 12.81
CA ILE A 154 10.91 -18.92 12.50
C ILE A 154 11.54 -18.47 13.82
N THR A 155 12.87 -18.39 13.84
CA THR A 155 13.65 -17.95 15.00
C THR A 155 14.37 -16.67 14.62
N THR A 156 13.73 -15.54 14.88
CA THR A 156 14.31 -14.20 14.69
C THR A 156 14.07 -13.38 15.95
N PRO A 157 15.08 -12.67 16.49
CA PRO A 157 14.92 -11.81 17.65
C PRO A 157 13.82 -10.76 17.44
N GLY A 158 12.98 -10.53 18.46
CA GLY A 158 11.92 -9.51 18.42
C GLY A 158 10.60 -9.96 17.79
N ILE A 159 10.47 -11.23 17.37
CA ILE A 159 9.23 -11.78 16.82
C ILE A 159 8.50 -12.57 17.90
N GLU A 160 7.25 -12.17 18.20
CA GLU A 160 6.37 -12.91 19.10
C GLU A 160 5.65 -14.04 18.34
N ARG A 161 5.71 -15.27 18.87
CA ARG A 161 4.99 -16.42 18.32
C ARG A 161 3.69 -16.62 19.11
N ARG A 162 2.56 -16.63 18.40
CA ARG A 162 1.22 -16.92 18.93
C ARG A 162 0.70 -18.25 18.39
#